data_AF-A0A4R2CQI8-F1
#
_entry.id   AF-A0A4R2CQI8-F1
#
_cell.length_a   1.000
_cell.length_b   1.000
_cell.length_c   1.000
_cell.angle_alpha   90.00
_cell.angle_beta   90.00
_cell.angle_gamma   90.00
#
_symmetry.space_group_name_H-M   'P 1'
#
loop_
_entity.id
_entity.type
_entity.pdbx_description
1 polymer ?
#
loop_
_entity_poly.entity_id
_entity_poly.type
_entity_poly.pdbx_seq_one_letter_code
_entity_poly.pdbx_strand_id
1 'polypeptide(L)'
;MSAGNDNDNRKRGSGGRQRPNETDGKQPHPVLTPLTVSQAVRLVRLAEDAVARRGMPMQYDGAGALIPVGSDGVAVHDGMVAGLANLARTVAGLPRQQWRSAVAAHFDQMTAPDGPPPIPDDLESELYLRLVCASTIEPAWAERVPEFAPGVLTVPATYTGRAVAMHFDIDSLGVTREEATRMGLSNLRRLRDKVEHVHYNGAEITALTGSMFTASRALVLDTVLLESLQVENPPFGCLVAMPVRDMLLVHVLRDQTALTALDMLVTLSTTLFISRPGPASPHVYYATDHEWHQVTDGTGEIRVQDAGQLSDAMKRLGADRSALL
;
A
#
# COMPACT_ATOMS: atom_id res chain seq x y z
N MET A 1 -77.21 28.46 -34.42
CA MET A 1 -77.24 28.69 -32.96
C MET A 1 -77.57 27.37 -32.29
N SER A 2 -76.59 26.73 -31.64
CA SER A 2 -76.81 25.75 -30.57
C SER A 2 -75.49 25.47 -29.83
N ALA A 3 -75.65 25.13 -28.56
CA ALA A 3 -74.73 25.12 -27.41
C ALA A 3 -73.38 24.38 -27.52
N GLY A 4 -72.48 24.69 -26.57
CA GLY A 4 -71.43 23.76 -26.13
C GLY A 4 -70.33 24.40 -25.28
N ASN A 5 -70.29 24.08 -23.99
CA ASN A 5 -69.43 24.64 -22.94
C ASN A 5 -68.09 23.89 -22.78
N ASP A 6 -67.13 24.60 -22.17
CA ASP A 6 -66.09 24.16 -21.22
C ASP A 6 -64.81 23.38 -21.60
N ASN A 7 -63.73 24.01 -21.10
CA ASN A 7 -62.50 23.48 -20.52
C ASN A 7 -61.55 22.66 -21.39
N ASP A 8 -60.40 23.26 -21.70
CA ASP A 8 -59.17 22.47 -21.77
C ASP A 8 -57.94 23.14 -21.15
N ASN A 9 -57.17 22.25 -20.54
CA ASN A 9 -56.38 22.40 -19.33
C ASN A 9 -54.91 22.70 -19.69
N ARG A 10 -54.34 23.76 -19.12
CA ARG A 10 -52.92 24.11 -19.25
C ARG A 10 -52.02 23.12 -18.48
N LYS A 11 -51.43 22.15 -19.17
CA LYS A 11 -50.28 21.38 -18.63
C LYS A 11 -48.96 22.11 -18.88
N ARG A 12 -48.40 22.68 -17.81
CA ARG A 12 -46.99 23.10 -17.74
C ARG A 12 -46.09 21.88 -17.56
N GLY A 13 -45.22 21.61 -18.53
CA GLY A 13 -44.16 20.61 -18.41
C GLY A 13 -43.04 21.11 -17.47
N SER A 14 -42.93 20.50 -16.30
CA SER A 14 -41.80 20.64 -15.39
C SER A 14 -40.76 19.58 -15.76
N GLY A 15 -39.66 19.99 -16.39
CA GLY A 15 -38.49 19.15 -16.65
C GLY A 15 -37.83 18.74 -15.33
N GLY A 16 -38.09 17.51 -14.90
CA GLY A 16 -37.47 16.91 -13.72
C GLY A 16 -35.98 16.66 -13.96
N ARG A 17 -35.12 17.33 -13.19
CA ARG A 17 -33.76 16.87 -12.92
C ARG A 17 -33.86 15.46 -12.32
N GLN A 18 -33.38 14.45 -13.05
CA GLN A 18 -33.18 13.11 -12.51
C GLN A 18 -32.34 13.21 -11.24
N ARG A 19 -32.94 12.84 -10.09
CA ARG A 19 -32.20 12.65 -8.86
C ARG A 19 -31.25 11.46 -9.08
N PRO A 20 -29.96 11.58 -8.76
CA PRO A 20 -29.05 10.44 -8.76
C PRO A 20 -29.63 9.33 -7.88
N ASN A 21 -29.63 8.11 -8.40
CA ASN A 21 -30.19 6.95 -7.73
C ASN A 21 -29.44 6.72 -6.40
N GLU A 22 -30.13 6.74 -5.25
CA GLU A 22 -29.49 6.64 -3.91
C GLU A 22 -28.64 5.37 -3.72
N THR A 23 -28.88 4.35 -4.54
CA THR A 23 -28.12 3.10 -4.60
C THR A 23 -26.69 3.27 -5.12
N ASP A 24 -26.46 4.17 -6.08
CA ASP A 24 -25.12 4.36 -6.69
C ASP A 24 -24.13 4.94 -5.67
N GLY A 25 -24.64 5.73 -4.72
CA GLY A 25 -23.82 6.35 -3.67
C GLY A 25 -23.22 5.36 -2.67
N LYS A 26 -23.79 4.15 -2.56
CA LYS A 26 -23.34 3.09 -1.64
C LYS A 26 -22.42 2.06 -2.29
N GLN A 27 -22.30 2.07 -3.62
CA GLN A 27 -21.37 1.17 -4.32
C GLN A 27 -19.92 1.55 -4.02
N PRO A 28 -19.00 0.57 -3.94
CA PRO A 28 -17.56 0.83 -3.86
C PRO A 28 -17.10 1.69 -5.03
N HIS A 29 -16.24 2.66 -4.76
CA HIS A 29 -15.59 3.45 -5.81
C HIS A 29 -14.55 2.57 -6.54
N PRO A 30 -14.48 2.59 -7.88
CA PRO A 30 -13.64 1.67 -8.65
C PRO A 30 -12.13 1.83 -8.38
N VAL A 31 -11.67 3.05 -8.07
CA VAL A 31 -10.26 3.35 -7.78
C VAL A 31 -9.98 3.61 -6.29
N LEU A 32 -10.66 4.59 -5.69
CA LEU A 32 -10.49 5.03 -4.30
C LEU A 32 -11.10 4.07 -3.25
N THR A 33 -10.83 2.78 -3.40
CA THR A 33 -11.20 1.77 -2.40
C THR A 33 -10.48 2.03 -1.06
N PRO A 34 -11.11 1.73 0.08
CA PRO A 34 -12.40 1.05 0.26
C PRO A 34 -13.62 1.99 0.30
N LEU A 35 -13.50 3.24 -0.15
CA LEU A 35 -14.61 4.20 -0.08
C LEU A 35 -15.74 3.86 -1.04
N THR A 36 -16.97 4.20 -0.67
CA THR A 36 -18.09 4.25 -1.63
C THR A 36 -17.98 5.46 -2.57
N VAL A 37 -18.73 5.47 -3.67
CA VAL A 37 -18.77 6.62 -4.61
C VAL A 37 -19.10 7.93 -3.88
N SER A 38 -20.10 7.95 -3.00
CA SER A 38 -20.45 9.16 -2.23
C SER A 38 -19.36 9.59 -1.24
N GLN A 39 -18.65 8.63 -0.65
CA GLN A 39 -17.52 8.89 0.23
C GLN A 39 -16.33 9.46 -0.55
N ALA A 40 -16.02 8.89 -1.72
CA ALA A 40 -14.97 9.36 -2.62
C ALA A 40 -15.23 10.80 -3.10
N VAL A 41 -16.45 11.13 -3.53
CA VAL A 41 -16.82 12.51 -3.91
C VAL A 41 -16.56 13.50 -2.77
N ARG A 42 -16.86 13.10 -1.52
CA ARG A 42 -16.58 13.95 -0.35
C ARG A 42 -15.08 14.10 -0.11
N LEU A 43 -14.32 13.01 -0.21
CA LEU A 43 -12.86 13.05 -0.07
C LEU A 43 -12.24 13.99 -1.12
N VAL A 44 -12.62 13.85 -2.38
CA VAL A 44 -12.15 14.68 -3.49
C VAL A 44 -12.38 16.16 -3.19
N ARG A 45 -13.59 16.55 -2.79
CA ARG A 45 -13.88 17.95 -2.42
C ARG A 45 -13.01 18.46 -1.26
N LEU A 46 -12.80 17.63 -0.24
CA LEU A 46 -11.93 18.01 0.88
C LEU A 46 -10.48 18.17 0.44
N ALA A 47 -10.01 17.34 -0.49
CA ALA A 47 -8.66 17.37 -1.03
C ALA A 47 -8.44 18.60 -1.91
N GLU A 48 -9.37 18.89 -2.84
CA GLU A 48 -9.38 20.10 -3.68
C GLU A 48 -9.40 21.37 -2.81
N ASP A 49 -10.26 21.43 -1.78
CA ASP A 49 -10.27 22.54 -0.83
C ASP A 49 -8.93 22.69 -0.08
N ALA A 50 -8.25 21.57 0.22
CA ALA A 50 -6.99 21.55 0.96
C ALA A 50 -5.82 22.04 0.11
N VAL A 51 -5.72 21.63 -1.16
CA VAL A 51 -4.68 22.12 -2.08
C VAL A 51 -4.90 23.58 -2.47
N ALA A 52 -6.15 23.99 -2.69
CA ALA A 52 -6.50 25.37 -3.02
C ALA A 52 -6.10 26.34 -1.89
N ARG A 53 -6.34 25.98 -0.62
CA ARG A 53 -5.89 26.76 0.54
C ARG A 53 -4.37 26.90 0.66
N ARG A 54 -3.61 26.02 0.01
CA ARG A 54 -2.14 26.04 -0.02
C ARG A 54 -1.60 26.67 -1.31
N GLY A 55 -2.46 27.28 -2.13
CA GLY A 55 -2.06 27.92 -3.38
C GLY A 55 -1.64 26.95 -4.47
N MET A 56 -1.99 25.66 -4.36
CA MET A 56 -1.70 24.65 -5.37
C MET A 56 -2.93 24.48 -6.29
N PRO A 57 -2.89 24.95 -7.55
CA PRO A 57 -3.99 24.77 -8.48
C PRO A 57 -3.99 23.32 -8.96
N MET A 58 -4.80 22.46 -8.32
CA MET A 58 -4.93 21.06 -8.70
C MET A 58 -6.40 20.64 -8.77
N GLN A 59 -6.71 19.69 -9.65
CA GLN A 59 -8.05 19.17 -9.86
C GLN A 59 -8.04 17.65 -9.91
N TYR A 60 -9.15 17.02 -9.48
CA TYR A 60 -9.32 15.58 -9.60
C TYR A 60 -9.36 15.12 -11.05
N ASP A 61 -8.53 14.13 -11.38
CA ASP A 61 -8.40 13.54 -12.72
C ASP A 61 -9.54 12.57 -13.09
N GLY A 62 -10.43 12.25 -12.15
CA GLY A 62 -11.46 11.22 -12.33
C GLY A 62 -10.98 9.79 -12.09
N ALA A 63 -9.67 9.59 -11.96
CA ALA A 63 -8.98 8.31 -11.97
C ALA A 63 -8.16 8.04 -10.69
N GLY A 64 -8.21 8.93 -9.69
CA GLY A 64 -7.70 8.67 -8.35
C GLY A 64 -6.62 9.62 -7.86
N ALA A 65 -6.32 10.69 -8.58
CA ALA A 65 -5.30 11.67 -8.21
C ALA A 65 -5.78 13.11 -8.37
N LEU A 66 -5.10 14.03 -7.68
CA LEU A 66 -5.14 15.44 -8.05
C LEU A 66 -3.96 15.72 -8.98
N ILE A 67 -4.26 16.33 -10.13
CA ILE A 67 -3.28 16.76 -11.12
C ILE A 67 -3.18 18.28 -11.14
N PRO A 68 -1.99 18.85 -11.37
CA PRO A 68 -1.81 20.29 -11.46
C PRO A 68 -2.53 20.85 -12.70
N VAL A 69 -3.14 22.02 -12.54
CA VAL A 69 -3.85 22.72 -13.61
C VAL A 69 -3.34 24.14 -13.77
N GLY A 70 -3.27 24.61 -15.01
CA GLY A 70 -2.94 25.98 -15.35
C GLY A 70 -4.04 26.95 -14.94
N SER A 71 -3.78 28.25 -15.10
CA SER A 71 -4.77 29.31 -14.83
C SER A 71 -6.04 29.21 -15.70
N ASP A 72 -5.97 28.48 -16.81
CA ASP A 72 -7.06 28.16 -17.73
C ASP A 72 -7.80 26.85 -17.37
N GLY A 73 -7.38 26.15 -16.32
CA GLY A 73 -7.94 24.87 -15.90
C GLY A 73 -7.45 23.68 -16.71
N VAL A 74 -6.46 23.86 -17.58
CA VAL A 74 -5.89 22.77 -18.39
C VAL A 74 -4.81 22.04 -17.58
N ALA A 75 -4.80 20.71 -17.64
CA ALA A 75 -3.80 19.88 -16.96
C ALA A 75 -2.38 20.24 -17.41
N VAL A 76 -1.47 20.39 -16.45
CA VAL A 76 -0.05 20.63 -16.68
C VAL A 76 0.69 19.30 -16.51
N HIS A 77 1.52 18.92 -17.48
CA HIS A 77 2.17 17.61 -17.47
C HIS A 77 3.42 17.53 -16.58
N ASP A 78 4.01 18.68 -16.21
CA ASP A 78 5.30 18.75 -15.49
C ASP A 78 5.17 19.11 -13.99
N GLY A 79 4.02 18.86 -13.37
CA GLY A 79 3.82 19.18 -11.96
C GLY A 79 3.53 17.98 -11.06
N MET A 80 3.62 18.20 -9.75
CA MET A 80 3.38 17.19 -8.72
C MET A 80 1.99 16.57 -8.86
N VAL A 81 1.92 15.23 -8.95
CA VAL A 81 0.65 14.48 -8.90
C VAL A 81 0.41 13.97 -7.48
N ALA A 82 -0.75 14.26 -6.91
CA ALA A 82 -1.11 13.83 -5.56
C ALA A 82 -2.12 12.66 -5.62
N GLY A 83 -1.62 11.42 -5.55
CA GLY A 83 -2.44 10.22 -5.51
C GLY A 83 -3.31 10.14 -4.25
N LEU A 84 -4.62 9.96 -4.41
CA LEU A 84 -5.59 9.96 -3.32
C LEU A 84 -5.85 8.59 -2.70
N ALA A 85 -5.31 7.50 -3.27
CA ALA A 85 -5.59 6.13 -2.80
C ALA A 85 -5.17 5.89 -1.34
N ASN A 86 -4.00 6.39 -0.92
CA ASN A 86 -3.56 6.27 0.48
C ASN A 86 -4.41 7.12 1.42
N LEU A 87 -4.84 8.29 0.95
CA LEU A 87 -5.73 9.16 1.73
C LEU A 87 -7.13 8.54 1.87
N ALA A 88 -7.63 7.88 0.82
CA ALA A 88 -8.89 7.13 0.84
C ALA A 88 -8.88 6.03 1.90
N ARG A 89 -7.84 5.19 1.94
CA ARG A 89 -7.65 4.17 2.99
C ARG A 89 -7.53 4.78 4.38
N THR A 90 -6.81 5.89 4.50
CA THR A 90 -6.65 6.60 5.78
C THR A 90 -7.99 7.10 6.31
N VAL A 91 -8.78 7.82 5.50
CA VAL A 91 -10.05 8.38 5.97
C VAL A 91 -11.14 7.32 6.15
N ALA A 92 -11.07 6.19 5.43
CA ALA A 92 -12.02 5.09 5.59
C ALA A 92 -12.07 4.55 7.02
N GLY A 93 -10.93 4.53 7.73
CA GLY A 93 -10.83 4.10 9.12
C GLY A 93 -11.19 5.16 10.15
N LEU A 94 -11.51 6.39 9.74
CA LEU A 94 -11.74 7.52 10.64
C LEU A 94 -13.23 7.90 10.74
N PRO A 95 -13.69 8.37 11.91
CA PRO A 95 -14.98 9.05 12.02
C PRO A 95 -15.07 10.21 11.03
N ARG A 96 -16.24 10.37 10.41
CA ARG A 96 -16.48 11.34 9.33
C ARG A 96 -16.13 12.79 9.69
N GLN A 97 -16.19 13.15 10.98
CA GLN A 97 -15.83 14.46 11.49
C GLN A 97 -14.32 14.72 11.41
N GLN A 98 -13.48 13.68 11.48
CA GLN A 98 -12.02 13.77 11.46
C GLN A 98 -11.43 13.81 10.05
N TRP A 99 -12.23 13.58 9.02
CA TRP A 99 -11.74 13.54 7.63
C TRP A 99 -11.08 14.84 7.21
N ARG A 100 -11.67 15.99 7.57
CA ARG A 100 -11.13 17.30 7.19
C ARG A 100 -9.73 17.52 7.76
N SER A 101 -9.50 17.18 9.02
CA SER A 101 -8.19 17.32 9.66
C SER A 101 -7.19 16.32 9.10
N ALA A 102 -7.60 15.08 8.84
CA ALA A 102 -6.73 14.06 8.25
C ALA A 102 -6.28 14.45 6.82
N VAL A 103 -7.20 14.96 6.00
CA VAL A 103 -6.90 15.49 4.66
C VAL A 103 -5.95 16.68 4.76
N ALA A 104 -6.23 17.65 5.64
CA ALA A 104 -5.35 18.80 5.81
C ALA A 104 -3.92 18.37 6.20
N ALA A 105 -3.78 17.48 7.18
CA ALA A 105 -2.49 16.99 7.64
C ALA A 105 -1.71 16.24 6.56
N HIS A 106 -2.40 15.49 5.68
CA HIS A 106 -1.77 14.84 4.53
C HIS A 106 -1.14 15.86 3.57
N PHE A 107 -1.88 16.91 3.20
CA PHE A 107 -1.37 17.93 2.28
C PHE A 107 -0.32 18.86 2.93
N ASP A 108 -0.29 18.99 4.26
CA ASP A 108 0.80 19.70 4.95
C ASP A 108 2.17 19.02 4.77
N GLN A 109 2.19 17.70 4.54
CA GLN A 109 3.41 16.94 4.29
C GLN A 109 3.93 17.09 2.85
N MET A 110 3.11 17.59 1.93
CA MET A 110 3.44 17.73 0.50
C MET A 110 3.99 19.11 0.12
N THR A 111 4.40 19.92 1.10
CA THR A 111 4.73 21.34 0.96
C THR A 111 6.14 21.64 0.41
N ALA A 112 6.57 20.94 -0.65
CA ALA A 112 7.63 21.46 -1.51
C ALA A 112 6.98 22.06 -2.78
N PRO A 113 6.86 23.41 -2.88
CA PRO A 113 6.23 24.06 -4.02
C PRO A 113 7.09 24.02 -5.30
N ASP A 114 8.40 23.75 -5.18
CA ASP A 114 9.36 23.93 -6.27
C ASP A 114 10.31 22.72 -6.41
N GLY A 115 10.04 21.86 -7.40
CA GLY A 115 11.01 20.88 -7.90
C GLY A 115 10.99 19.49 -7.23
N PRO A 116 11.88 18.59 -7.69
CA PRO A 116 12.01 17.25 -7.12
C PRO A 116 12.34 17.30 -5.62
N PRO A 117 12.01 16.26 -4.85
CA PRO A 117 12.30 16.22 -3.42
C PRO A 117 13.78 16.52 -3.17
N PRO A 118 14.12 17.36 -2.18
CA PRO A 118 15.51 17.66 -1.88
C PRO A 118 16.25 16.38 -1.52
N ILE A 119 17.43 16.23 -2.11
CA ILE A 119 18.36 15.14 -1.75
C ILE A 119 18.98 15.52 -0.40
N PRO A 120 18.95 14.63 0.61
CA PRO A 120 19.58 14.90 1.90
C PRO A 120 21.08 15.13 1.77
N ASP A 121 21.63 16.03 2.60
CA ASP A 121 23.09 16.28 2.65
C ASP A 121 23.87 15.02 3.05
N ASP A 122 23.31 14.20 3.96
CA ASP A 122 23.86 12.91 4.37
C ASP A 122 23.06 11.76 3.73
N LEU A 123 23.23 11.59 2.42
CA LEU A 123 22.58 10.51 1.68
C LEU A 123 22.91 9.12 2.25
N GLU A 124 24.11 8.92 2.80
CA GLU A 124 24.53 7.61 3.31
C GLU A 124 23.74 7.19 4.55
N SER A 125 23.27 8.12 5.39
CA SER A 125 22.43 7.79 6.55
C SER A 125 20.93 7.90 6.30
N GLU A 126 20.51 8.66 5.27
CA GLU A 126 19.10 8.97 5.01
C GLU A 126 18.49 8.19 3.83
N LEU A 127 19.30 7.44 3.07
CA LEU A 127 18.84 6.59 1.97
C LEU A 127 18.48 5.18 2.46
N TYR A 128 17.28 4.74 2.16
CA TYR A 128 16.75 3.40 2.44
C TYR A 128 16.38 2.69 1.14
N LEU A 129 16.39 1.36 1.14
CA LEU A 129 15.63 0.61 0.12
C LEU A 129 14.20 0.43 0.61
N ARG A 130 13.25 0.67 -0.29
CA ARG A 130 11.83 0.55 0.00
C ARG A 130 11.19 -0.51 -0.88
N LEU A 131 10.43 -1.41 -0.24
CA LEU A 131 9.53 -2.32 -0.93
C LEU A 131 8.24 -1.58 -1.33
N VAL A 132 7.88 -1.73 -2.60
CA VAL A 132 6.76 -1.02 -3.22
C VAL A 132 5.93 -1.99 -4.04
N CYS A 133 4.61 -1.90 -3.92
CA CYS A 133 3.69 -2.68 -4.74
C CYS A 133 3.72 -2.17 -6.19
N ALA A 134 4.09 -3.02 -7.15
CA ALA A 134 4.22 -2.64 -8.56
C ALA A 134 2.92 -2.04 -9.13
N SER A 135 1.75 -2.55 -8.70
CA SER A 135 0.45 -2.06 -9.15
C SER A 135 0.07 -0.66 -8.61
N THR A 136 0.88 -0.09 -7.71
CA THR A 136 0.66 1.24 -7.14
C THR A 136 1.53 2.33 -7.76
N ILE A 137 2.38 1.96 -8.71
CA ILE A 137 3.35 2.82 -9.38
C ILE A 137 3.03 2.84 -10.87
N GLU A 138 3.37 3.94 -11.53
CA GLU A 138 3.27 4.05 -12.99
C GLU A 138 4.08 2.92 -13.67
N PRO A 139 3.48 2.16 -14.61
CA PRO A 139 4.16 1.02 -15.24
C PRO A 139 5.55 1.35 -15.81
N ALA A 140 5.71 2.51 -16.45
CA ALA A 140 7.00 2.95 -17.01
C ALA A 140 8.09 3.19 -15.96
N TRP A 141 7.73 3.46 -14.70
CA TRP A 141 8.67 3.55 -13.58
C TRP A 141 8.93 2.18 -12.97
N ALA A 142 7.92 1.32 -12.90
CA ALA A 142 8.06 -0.04 -12.40
C ALA A 142 9.08 -0.86 -13.19
N GLU A 143 9.12 -0.69 -14.52
CA GLU A 143 10.08 -1.36 -15.42
C GLU A 143 11.55 -0.97 -15.18
N ARG A 144 11.82 0.14 -14.46
CA ARG A 144 13.18 0.69 -14.25
C ARG A 144 13.82 0.27 -12.93
N VAL A 145 13.09 -0.45 -12.10
CA VAL A 145 13.52 -0.83 -10.75
C VAL A 145 13.51 -2.35 -10.58
N PRO A 146 14.46 -2.92 -9.82
CA PRO A 146 14.52 -4.37 -9.62
C PRO A 146 13.30 -4.89 -8.87
N GLU A 147 12.81 -6.04 -9.29
CA GLU A 147 11.80 -6.81 -8.60
C GLU A 147 12.45 -7.69 -7.53
N PHE A 148 11.93 -7.63 -6.29
CA PHE A 148 12.35 -8.46 -5.17
C PHE A 148 11.63 -9.81 -5.17
N ALA A 149 10.32 -9.75 -5.41
CA ALA A 149 9.41 -10.89 -5.51
C ALA A 149 8.27 -10.47 -6.46
N PRO A 150 7.50 -11.42 -7.02
CA PRO A 150 6.45 -11.08 -7.98
C PRO A 150 5.50 -9.98 -7.47
N GLY A 151 5.44 -8.87 -8.21
CA GLY A 151 4.65 -7.68 -7.90
C GLY A 151 5.22 -6.75 -6.81
N VAL A 152 6.44 -7.00 -6.32
CA VAL A 152 7.10 -6.25 -5.26
C VAL A 152 8.45 -5.72 -5.73
N LEU A 153 8.58 -4.40 -5.81
CA LEU A 153 9.74 -3.69 -6.34
C LEU A 153 10.64 -3.16 -5.23
N THR A 154 11.92 -2.96 -5.55
CA THR A 154 12.92 -2.29 -4.69
C THR A 154 13.24 -0.90 -5.21
N VAL A 155 12.87 0.13 -4.44
CA VAL A 155 13.03 1.52 -4.84
C VAL A 155 13.86 2.26 -3.78
N PRO A 156 14.98 2.89 -4.15
CA PRO A 156 15.70 3.78 -3.26
C PRO A 156 14.83 4.95 -2.82
N ALA A 157 14.87 5.27 -1.54
CA ALA A 157 13.99 6.26 -0.95
C ALA A 157 14.69 7.02 0.17
N THR A 158 14.50 8.33 0.23
CA THR A 158 15.02 9.17 1.32
C THR A 158 13.91 9.54 2.29
N TYR A 159 14.25 9.66 3.57
CA TYR A 159 13.30 10.05 4.61
C TYR A 159 13.73 11.33 5.31
N THR A 160 13.10 12.45 5.01
CA THR A 160 13.41 13.74 5.64
C THR A 160 12.47 14.03 6.80
N GLY A 161 12.43 13.14 7.79
CA GLY A 161 11.70 13.29 9.07
C GLY A 161 10.16 13.45 8.99
N ARG A 162 9.59 13.72 7.81
CA ARG A 162 8.17 14.00 7.60
C ARG A 162 7.60 13.33 6.35
N ALA A 163 8.42 13.12 5.33
CA ALA A 163 8.00 12.53 4.07
C ALA A 163 9.04 11.52 3.58
N VAL A 164 8.57 10.52 2.83
CA VAL A 164 9.44 9.60 2.11
C VAL A 164 9.39 9.99 0.63
N ALA A 165 10.54 10.32 0.07
CA ALA A 165 10.71 10.54 -1.36
C ALA A 165 11.26 9.25 -2.00
N MET A 166 10.65 8.79 -3.09
CA MET A 166 11.10 7.62 -3.84
C MET A 166 11.84 8.07 -5.10
N HIS A 167 12.99 7.47 -5.36
CA HIS A 167 13.90 7.86 -6.44
C HIS A 167 13.93 6.75 -7.50
N PHE A 168 13.14 6.95 -8.55
CA PHE A 168 13.08 6.02 -9.69
C PHE A 168 14.18 6.29 -10.73
N ASP A 169 14.73 7.51 -10.73
CA ASP A 169 15.92 7.89 -11.48
C ASP A 169 17.11 7.99 -10.52
N ILE A 170 17.96 6.97 -10.51
CA ILE A 170 19.11 6.87 -9.60
C ILE A 170 20.20 7.87 -9.96
N ASP A 171 20.31 8.25 -11.23
CA ASP A 171 21.34 9.18 -11.69
C ASP A 171 21.15 10.56 -11.04
N SER A 172 19.90 10.91 -10.69
CA SER A 172 19.57 12.12 -9.94
C SER A 172 20.20 12.18 -8.54
N LEU A 173 20.53 11.04 -7.93
CA LEU A 173 21.16 10.96 -6.61
C LEU A 173 22.69 11.12 -6.66
N GLY A 174 23.29 11.16 -7.85
CA GLY A 174 24.74 11.26 -8.01
C GLY A 174 25.52 10.04 -7.51
N VAL A 175 24.86 8.89 -7.35
CA VAL A 175 25.47 7.62 -6.92
C VAL A 175 25.08 6.50 -7.88
N THR A 176 25.87 5.43 -7.89
CA THR A 176 25.52 4.22 -8.64
C THR A 176 24.38 3.45 -7.94
N ARG A 177 23.70 2.58 -8.70
CA ARG A 177 22.68 1.67 -8.14
C ARG A 177 23.24 0.75 -7.06
N GLU A 178 24.48 0.28 -7.23
CA GLU A 178 25.14 -0.58 -6.26
C GLU A 178 25.38 0.16 -4.93
N GLU A 179 25.88 1.40 -5.00
CA GLU A 179 26.06 2.25 -3.82
C GLU A 179 24.73 2.55 -3.12
N ALA A 180 23.70 2.92 -3.88
CA ALA A 180 22.36 3.17 -3.36
C ALA A 180 21.78 1.91 -2.66
N THR A 181 21.98 0.73 -3.27
CA THR A 181 21.56 -0.56 -2.70
C THR A 181 22.31 -0.84 -1.40
N ARG A 182 23.63 -0.67 -1.38
CA ARG A 182 24.47 -0.85 -0.19
C ARG A 182 24.04 0.06 0.96
N MET A 183 23.89 1.37 0.70
CA MET A 183 23.46 2.35 1.69
C MET A 183 22.07 1.99 2.23
N GLY A 184 21.13 1.72 1.32
CA GLY A 184 19.76 1.38 1.68
C GLY A 184 19.65 0.13 2.54
N LEU A 185 20.35 -0.96 2.19
CA LEU A 185 20.39 -2.16 3.01
C LEU A 185 21.08 -1.91 4.36
N SER A 186 22.16 -1.13 4.40
CA SER A 186 22.84 -0.76 5.65
C SER A 186 21.90 -0.03 6.61
N ASN A 187 21.15 0.96 6.12
CA ASN A 187 20.21 1.72 6.94
C ASN A 187 19.00 0.88 7.36
N LEU A 188 18.52 -0.03 6.51
CA LEU A 188 17.48 -0.99 6.91
C LEU A 188 17.94 -1.85 8.08
N ARG A 189 19.19 -2.34 8.11
CA ARG A 189 19.71 -3.15 9.23
C ARG A 189 19.72 -2.40 10.55
N ARG A 190 19.96 -1.09 10.52
CA ARG A 190 20.00 -0.22 11.72
C ARG A 190 18.63 0.08 12.33
N LEU A 191 17.54 -0.16 11.59
CA LEU A 191 16.20 0.07 12.09
C LEU A 191 15.88 -0.86 13.26
N ARG A 192 15.11 -0.33 14.22
CA ARG A 192 14.59 -1.10 15.36
C ARG A 192 13.13 -1.40 15.15
N ASP A 193 12.75 -2.64 15.42
CA ASP A 193 11.37 -3.10 15.34
C ASP A 193 10.71 -3.01 16.72
N LYS A 194 9.45 -2.62 16.72
CA LYS A 194 8.51 -2.97 17.78
C LYS A 194 7.92 -4.33 17.45
N VAL A 195 8.11 -5.28 18.37
CA VAL A 195 7.73 -6.68 18.21
C VAL A 195 6.46 -6.97 19.01
N GLU A 196 5.47 -7.57 18.35
CA GLU A 196 4.24 -8.08 18.97
C GLU A 196 3.99 -9.51 18.50
N HIS A 197 3.51 -10.38 19.40
CA HIS A 197 3.22 -11.78 19.07
C HIS A 197 1.71 -12.01 19.02
N VAL A 198 1.23 -12.53 17.90
CA VAL A 198 -0.17 -12.89 17.68
C VAL A 198 -0.29 -14.41 17.75
N HIS A 199 -1.08 -14.89 18.70
CA HIS A 199 -1.27 -16.33 18.95
C HIS A 199 -2.68 -16.77 18.56
N TYR A 200 -2.78 -17.90 17.85
CA TYR A 200 -4.07 -18.52 17.53
C TYR A 200 -3.90 -20.01 17.22
N ASN A 201 -4.72 -20.86 17.85
CA ASN A 201 -4.69 -22.32 17.67
C ASN A 201 -3.27 -22.93 17.73
N GLY A 202 -2.43 -22.44 18.64
CA GLY A 202 -1.06 -22.91 18.82
C GLY A 202 -0.02 -22.29 17.88
N ALA A 203 -0.44 -21.67 16.77
CA ALA A 203 0.46 -20.91 15.91
C ALA A 203 0.77 -19.54 16.52
N GLU A 204 2.00 -19.08 16.29
CA GLU A 204 2.48 -17.75 16.67
C GLU A 204 2.96 -17.01 15.43
N ILE A 205 2.44 -15.80 15.18
CA ILE A 205 2.97 -14.86 14.19
C ILE A 205 3.63 -13.72 14.93
N THR A 206 4.88 -13.43 14.60
CA THR A 206 5.57 -12.22 15.03
C THR A 206 5.22 -11.08 14.07
N ALA A 207 4.58 -10.03 14.60
CA ALA A 207 4.31 -8.80 13.89
C ALA A 207 5.37 -7.75 14.26
N LEU A 208 6.10 -7.27 13.26
CA LEU A 208 7.07 -6.20 13.40
C LEU A 208 6.50 -4.90 12.85
N THR A 209 6.65 -3.83 13.62
CA THR A 209 6.30 -2.44 13.26
C THR A 209 7.40 -1.49 13.72
N GLY A 210 7.25 -0.18 13.53
CA GLY A 210 8.16 0.82 14.14
C GLY A 210 8.68 1.88 13.18
N SER A 211 8.64 1.62 11.87
CA SER A 211 8.97 2.60 10.84
C SER A 211 8.14 2.43 9.57
N MET A 212 8.19 3.43 8.70
CA MET A 212 7.60 3.40 7.36
C MET A 212 8.33 2.46 6.38
N PHE A 213 9.45 1.88 6.82
CA PHE A 213 10.29 0.94 6.07
C PHE A 213 10.28 -0.47 6.68
N THR A 214 9.42 -0.74 7.66
CA THR A 214 9.43 -2.03 8.39
C THR A 214 9.22 -3.22 7.45
N ALA A 215 8.29 -3.13 6.49
CA ALA A 215 8.14 -4.18 5.47
C ALA A 215 9.43 -4.41 4.67
N SER A 216 10.20 -3.34 4.42
CA SER A 216 11.43 -3.38 3.64
C SER A 216 12.57 -4.08 4.37
N ARG A 217 12.45 -4.29 5.69
CA ARG A 217 13.38 -5.13 6.45
C ARG A 217 13.35 -6.60 6.03
N ALA A 218 12.36 -7.02 5.22
CA ALA A 218 12.42 -8.31 4.51
C ALA A 218 13.69 -8.46 3.63
N LEU A 219 14.24 -7.36 3.11
CA LEU A 219 15.50 -7.36 2.35
C LEU A 219 16.73 -7.69 3.20
N VAL A 220 16.59 -7.62 4.52
CA VAL A 220 17.63 -7.91 5.52
C VAL A 220 17.06 -8.87 6.59
N LEU A 221 16.31 -9.88 6.12
CA LEU A 221 15.59 -10.81 6.99
C LEU A 221 16.53 -11.54 7.96
N ASP A 222 17.77 -11.81 7.56
CA ASP A 222 18.84 -12.32 8.43
C ASP A 222 19.01 -11.47 9.70
N THR A 223 19.08 -10.15 9.54
CA THR A 223 19.21 -9.20 10.64
C THR A 223 17.94 -9.14 11.48
N VAL A 224 16.76 -9.22 10.84
CA VAL A 224 15.47 -9.27 11.55
C VAL A 224 15.35 -10.52 12.40
N LEU A 225 15.69 -11.69 11.86
CA LEU A 225 15.63 -12.97 12.56
C LEU A 225 16.55 -12.95 13.78
N LEU A 226 17.78 -12.49 13.60
CA LEU A 226 18.77 -12.44 14.67
C LEU A 226 18.41 -11.42 15.75
N GLU A 227 18.14 -10.17 15.37
CA GLU A 227 18.00 -9.07 16.34
C GLU A 227 16.60 -8.96 16.95
N SER A 228 15.56 -9.16 16.13
CA SER A 228 14.18 -8.94 16.55
C SER A 228 13.51 -10.23 17.05
N LEU A 229 13.82 -11.38 16.42
CA LEU A 229 13.22 -12.67 16.78
C LEU A 229 14.14 -13.55 17.64
N GLN A 230 15.42 -13.20 17.77
CA GLN A 230 16.44 -14.01 18.48
C GLN A 230 16.54 -15.44 17.90
N VAL A 231 16.45 -15.55 16.58
CA VAL A 231 16.54 -16.80 15.82
C VAL A 231 17.71 -16.72 14.87
N GLU A 232 18.62 -17.68 14.99
CA GLU A 232 19.74 -17.85 14.07
C GLU A 232 19.48 -19.10 13.22
N ASN A 233 19.62 -18.97 11.88
CA ASN A 233 19.54 -20.07 10.91
C ASN A 233 18.34 -21.03 11.11
N PRO A 234 17.09 -20.57 10.90
CA PRO A 234 15.91 -21.41 11.08
C PRO A 234 15.95 -22.61 10.11
N PRO A 235 16.02 -23.86 10.60
CA PRO A 235 16.36 -25.03 9.77
C PRO A 235 15.32 -25.37 8.70
N PHE A 236 14.10 -24.85 8.86
CA PHE A 236 13.00 -25.04 7.92
C PHE A 236 12.58 -23.71 7.28
N GLY A 237 13.32 -22.62 7.45
CA GLY A 237 12.94 -21.30 6.95
C GLY A 237 11.78 -20.65 7.70
N CYS A 238 11.16 -19.66 7.05
CA CYS A 238 10.07 -18.86 7.61
C CYS A 238 8.94 -18.66 6.59
N LEU A 239 7.73 -18.47 7.09
CA LEU A 239 6.65 -17.83 6.35
C LEU A 239 6.66 -16.34 6.66
N VAL A 240 6.63 -15.51 5.62
CA VAL A 240 6.77 -14.06 5.73
C VAL A 240 5.69 -13.37 4.89
N ALA A 241 5.07 -12.33 5.44
CA ALA A 241 4.15 -11.48 4.70
C ALA A 241 4.47 -10.00 4.90
N MET A 242 4.26 -9.20 3.86
CA MET A 242 4.52 -7.76 3.83
C MET A 242 3.27 -6.97 3.39
N PRO A 243 2.18 -6.99 4.18
CA PRO A 243 0.89 -6.42 3.76
C PRO A 243 0.98 -4.95 3.37
N VAL A 244 1.67 -4.17 4.22
CA VAL A 244 1.79 -2.72 4.11
C VAL A 244 3.18 -2.27 4.53
N ARG A 245 3.63 -1.14 4.02
CA ARG A 245 4.97 -0.58 4.17
C ARG A 245 5.53 -0.56 5.60
N ASP A 246 4.66 -0.40 6.59
CA ASP A 246 5.01 -0.23 8.00
C ASP A 246 4.88 -1.51 8.84
N MET A 247 4.70 -2.67 8.19
CA MET A 247 4.48 -3.93 8.87
C MET A 247 5.15 -5.11 8.14
N LEU A 248 5.84 -5.94 8.91
CA LEU A 248 6.38 -7.23 8.47
C LEU A 248 5.81 -8.31 9.40
N LEU A 249 5.29 -9.39 8.83
CA LEU A 249 4.75 -10.53 9.58
C LEU A 249 5.65 -11.74 9.33
N VAL A 250 6.08 -12.41 10.39
CA VAL A 250 6.99 -13.55 10.31
C VAL A 250 6.49 -14.69 11.18
N HIS A 251 6.48 -15.89 10.63
CA HIS A 251 6.33 -17.14 11.38
C HIS A 251 7.52 -18.05 11.05
N VAL A 252 8.29 -18.41 12.08
CA VAL A 252 9.43 -19.32 11.94
C VAL A 252 8.91 -20.76 11.91
N LEU A 253 9.29 -21.53 10.89
CA LEU A 253 8.83 -22.91 10.76
C LEU A 253 9.55 -23.81 11.78
N ARG A 254 8.79 -24.40 12.70
CA ARG A 254 9.31 -25.21 13.82
C ARG A 254 8.55 -26.51 14.08
N ASP A 255 7.25 -26.54 13.77
CA ASP A 255 6.38 -27.68 14.08
C ASP A 255 5.12 -27.69 13.17
N GLN A 256 4.12 -28.49 13.55
CA GLN A 256 2.88 -28.69 12.80
C GLN A 256 1.98 -27.44 12.74
N THR A 257 2.25 -26.41 13.55
CA THR A 257 1.47 -25.16 13.56
C THR A 257 1.68 -24.31 12.30
N ALA A 258 2.64 -24.69 11.45
CA ALA A 258 2.94 -24.03 10.19
C ALA A 258 1.72 -23.85 9.26
N LEU A 259 0.82 -24.83 9.20
CA LEU A 259 -0.41 -24.73 8.38
C LEU A 259 -1.37 -23.68 8.94
N THR A 260 -1.57 -23.68 10.25
CA THR A 260 -2.39 -22.67 10.93
C THR A 260 -1.79 -21.27 10.78
N ALA A 261 -0.47 -21.14 10.90
CA ALA A 261 0.21 -19.87 10.68
C ALA A 261 0.07 -19.37 9.24
N LEU A 262 0.14 -20.27 8.25
CA LEU A 262 -0.06 -19.92 6.84
C LEU A 262 -1.46 -19.35 6.60
N ASP A 263 -2.52 -20.02 7.07
CA ASP A 263 -3.90 -19.55 6.92
C ASP A 263 -4.11 -18.18 7.59
N MET A 264 -3.51 -17.97 8.77
CA MET A 264 -3.53 -16.68 9.45
C MET A 264 -2.80 -15.60 8.65
N LEU A 265 -1.59 -15.88 8.15
CA LEU A 265 -0.81 -14.94 7.35
C LEU A 265 -1.54 -14.53 6.07
N VAL A 266 -2.18 -15.48 5.38
CA VAL A 266 -3.02 -15.19 4.19
C VAL A 266 -4.13 -14.19 4.55
N THR A 267 -4.86 -14.46 5.64
CA THR A 267 -5.98 -13.65 6.09
C THR A 267 -5.53 -12.24 6.48
N LEU A 268 -4.48 -12.15 7.30
CA LEU A 268 -3.92 -10.88 7.76
C LEU A 268 -3.35 -10.09 6.58
N SER A 269 -2.55 -10.73 5.73
CA SER A 269 -1.89 -10.06 4.60
C SER A 269 -2.90 -9.43 3.65
N THR A 270 -3.91 -10.20 3.23
CA THR A 270 -4.97 -9.73 2.34
C THR A 270 -5.78 -8.60 2.96
N THR A 271 -6.21 -8.78 4.22
CA THR A 271 -7.04 -7.77 4.92
C THR A 271 -6.29 -6.45 5.07
N LEU A 272 -5.03 -6.50 5.50
CA LEU A 272 -4.21 -5.32 5.74
C LEU A 272 -3.83 -4.64 4.42
N PHE A 273 -3.48 -5.41 3.38
CA PHE A 273 -3.17 -4.89 2.05
C PHE A 273 -4.33 -4.07 1.46
N ILE A 274 -5.57 -4.56 1.61
CA ILE A 274 -6.75 -3.86 1.10
C ILE A 274 -7.05 -2.59 1.92
N SER A 275 -6.99 -2.70 3.24
CA SER A 275 -7.57 -1.69 4.15
C SER A 275 -6.58 -0.63 4.64
N ARG A 276 -5.29 -0.95 4.77
CA ARG A 276 -4.29 -0.04 5.36
C ARG A 276 -3.54 0.77 4.29
N PRO A 277 -3.14 2.02 4.59
CA PRO A 277 -2.39 2.85 3.65
C PRO A 277 -0.99 2.29 3.41
N GLY A 278 -0.49 2.48 2.18
CA GLY A 278 0.82 1.99 1.76
C GLY A 278 0.89 0.48 1.54
N PRO A 279 0.01 -0.13 0.73
CA PRO A 279 0.09 -1.55 0.39
C PRO A 279 1.45 -1.92 -0.22
N ALA A 280 1.96 -3.10 0.17
CA ALA A 280 3.22 -3.64 -0.33
C ALA A 280 2.99 -4.97 -1.08
N SER A 281 2.48 -6.00 -0.41
CA SER A 281 2.07 -7.26 -1.07
C SER A 281 0.92 -7.94 -0.31
N PRO A 282 -0.07 -8.52 -0.99
CA PRO A 282 -1.09 -9.34 -0.35
C PRO A 282 -0.63 -10.78 -0.09
N HIS A 283 0.57 -11.16 -0.56
CA HIS A 283 1.02 -12.54 -0.59
C HIS A 283 1.78 -12.98 0.66
N VAL A 284 1.82 -14.30 0.85
CA VAL A 284 2.72 -14.96 1.79
C VAL A 284 3.88 -15.57 1.00
N TYR A 285 5.08 -15.42 1.55
CA TYR A 285 6.32 -15.90 0.99
C TYR A 285 6.95 -16.92 1.93
N TYR A 286 7.48 -17.99 1.37
CA TYR A 286 8.39 -18.90 2.06
C TYR A 286 9.81 -18.40 1.83
N ALA A 287 10.47 -18.04 2.93
CA ALA A 287 11.82 -17.48 2.93
C ALA A 287 12.81 -18.48 3.55
N THR A 288 13.86 -18.80 2.81
CA THR A 288 15.08 -19.47 3.28
C THR A 288 16.25 -18.49 3.13
N ASP A 289 17.47 -18.88 3.53
CA ASP A 289 18.64 -17.98 3.63
C ASP A 289 18.78 -16.98 2.46
N HIS A 290 18.56 -17.42 1.22
CA HIS A 290 18.73 -16.58 0.03
C HIS A 290 17.56 -16.63 -0.97
N GLU A 291 16.49 -17.37 -0.67
CA GLU A 291 15.40 -17.58 -1.62
C GLU A 291 14.05 -17.19 -1.03
N TRP A 292 13.24 -16.56 -1.87
CA TRP A 292 11.88 -16.15 -1.56
C TRP A 292 10.94 -16.79 -2.58
N HIS A 293 10.04 -17.63 -2.08
CA HIS A 293 9.06 -18.35 -2.90
C HIS A 293 7.66 -17.89 -2.52
N GLN A 294 6.91 -17.34 -3.47
CA GLN A 294 5.52 -16.97 -3.22
C GLN A 294 4.65 -18.22 -3.04
N VAL A 295 3.87 -18.27 -1.95
CA VAL A 295 3.06 -19.45 -1.55
C VAL A 295 1.58 -19.29 -1.88
N THR A 296 1.14 -18.06 -2.17
CA THR A 296 -0.25 -17.69 -2.41
C THR A 296 -0.42 -17.12 -3.80
N ASP A 297 -1.59 -17.25 -4.42
CA ASP A 297 -1.87 -16.58 -5.68
C ASP A 297 -2.59 -15.23 -5.52
N GLY A 298 -2.97 -14.64 -6.65
CA GLY A 298 -3.69 -13.37 -6.76
C GLY A 298 -5.07 -13.34 -6.09
N THR A 299 -5.67 -14.49 -5.75
CA THR A 299 -6.96 -14.56 -5.04
C THR A 299 -6.77 -14.79 -3.54
N GLY A 300 -5.52 -14.95 -3.09
CA GLY A 300 -5.19 -15.36 -1.73
C GLY A 300 -5.31 -16.87 -1.52
N GLU A 301 -5.55 -17.65 -2.58
CA GLU A 301 -5.53 -19.10 -2.47
C GLU A 301 -4.10 -19.61 -2.33
N ILE A 302 -3.92 -20.60 -1.46
CA ILE A 302 -2.62 -21.20 -1.19
C ILE A 302 -2.24 -22.10 -2.38
N ARG A 303 -1.20 -21.71 -3.12
CA ARG A 303 -0.55 -22.51 -4.15
C ARG A 303 0.80 -23.04 -3.64
N VAL A 304 0.76 -24.20 -2.99
CA VAL A 304 1.98 -24.90 -2.56
C VAL A 304 2.72 -25.57 -3.74
N GLN A 305 2.13 -25.57 -4.95
CA GLN A 305 2.57 -26.42 -6.06
C GLN A 305 3.91 -25.98 -6.70
N ASP A 306 4.33 -24.72 -6.56
CA ASP A 306 5.61 -24.22 -7.10
C ASP A 306 6.73 -24.10 -6.04
N ALA A 307 6.45 -24.45 -4.77
CA ALA A 307 7.40 -24.35 -3.66
C ALA A 307 7.78 -25.74 -3.13
N GLY A 308 8.45 -26.56 -3.95
CA GLY A 308 8.89 -27.91 -3.57
C GLY A 308 9.64 -27.96 -2.24
N GLN A 309 10.48 -26.95 -1.97
CA GLN A 309 11.19 -26.81 -0.70
C GLN A 309 10.25 -26.59 0.50
N LEU A 310 9.18 -25.80 0.34
CA LEU A 310 8.17 -25.62 1.40
C LEU A 310 7.42 -26.93 1.65
N SER A 311 7.01 -27.64 0.58
CA SER A 311 6.34 -28.94 0.73
C SER A 311 7.19 -29.93 1.54
N ASP A 312 8.50 -29.98 1.26
CA ASP A 312 9.43 -30.86 1.98
C ASP A 312 9.65 -30.43 3.43
N ALA A 313 9.76 -29.12 3.70
CA ALA A 313 9.81 -28.59 5.06
C ALA A 313 8.55 -28.97 5.85
N MET A 314 7.38 -28.77 5.27
CA MET A 314 6.09 -29.09 5.89
C MET A 314 5.95 -30.59 6.20
N LYS A 315 6.36 -31.46 5.27
CA LYS A 315 6.39 -32.93 5.51
C LYS A 315 7.30 -33.30 6.68
N ARG A 316 8.50 -32.72 6.77
CA ARG A 316 9.44 -32.98 7.88
C ARG A 316 8.90 -32.52 9.23
N LEU A 317 8.08 -31.46 9.22
CA LEU A 317 7.39 -30.96 10.40
C LEU A 317 6.14 -31.79 10.76
N GLY A 318 5.73 -32.76 9.95
CA GLY A 318 4.48 -33.50 10.12
C GLY A 318 3.25 -32.68 9.76
N ALA A 319 3.42 -31.55 9.07
CA ALA A 319 2.36 -30.64 8.64
C ALA A 319 1.91 -30.99 7.22
N ASP A 320 1.21 -32.12 7.04
CA ASP A 320 0.64 -32.48 5.73
C ASP A 320 -0.79 -31.96 5.58
N ARG A 321 -1.07 -31.29 4.45
CA ARG A 321 -2.39 -30.76 4.12
C ARG A 321 -3.40 -31.87 3.81
N SER A 322 -2.92 -33.08 3.51
CA SER A 322 -3.75 -34.29 3.36
C SER A 322 -4.50 -34.69 4.64
N ALA A 323 -4.14 -34.13 5.80
CA ALA A 323 -4.84 -34.35 7.07
C ALA A 323 -5.97 -33.32 7.36
N LEU A 324 -6.19 -32.34 6.48
CA LEU A 324 -7.19 -31.26 6.63
C LEU A 324 -8.29 -31.28 5.54
N LEU A 325 -8.33 -32.32 4.70
CA LEU A 325 -9.42 -32.63 3.76
C LEU A 325 -10.00 -34.00 4.08
#